data_AF-A0A9E9CAN7-F1
#
_entry.id   AF-A0A9E9CAN7-F1
#
_cell.length_a   1.000
_cell.length_b   1.000
_cell.length_c   1.000
_cell.angle_alpha   90.00
_cell.angle_beta   90.00
_cell.angle_gamma   90.00
#
_symmetry.space_group_name_H-M   'P 1'
#
loop_
_entity.id
_entity.type
_entity.pdbx_description
1 polymer ?
#
loop_
_entity_poly.entity_id
_entity_poly.type
_entity_poly.pdbx_seq_one_letter_code
_entity_poly.pdbx_strand_id
1 'polypeptide(L)'
;MKVRGIKRGQIIELVEAIDIPDGTEVSVEIDDRQLLTPEQLQRRIQEFFNSPKDQADLKDLATTIAKMEAEEREMLELYYGSRDELADGDQRPLTSFIGSAKGSFATPEDVDQFIRQERDAWES
;
A
#
# COMPACT_ATOMS: atom_id res chain seq x y z
N MET A 1 -13.60 41.25 -18.17
CA MET A 1 -13.80 39.83 -18.58
C MET A 1 -12.93 38.96 -17.69
N LYS A 2 -13.40 37.80 -17.23
CA LYS A 2 -12.58 36.87 -16.40
C LYS A 2 -12.12 35.72 -17.28
N VAL A 3 -10.81 35.56 -17.42
CA VAL A 3 -10.19 34.55 -18.28
C VAL A 3 -9.38 33.60 -17.42
N ARG A 4 -9.49 32.30 -17.68
CA ARG A 4 -8.70 31.28 -16.97
C ARG A 4 -7.42 31.00 -17.76
N GLY A 5 -6.29 31.06 -17.06
CA GLY A 5 -4.99 30.72 -17.61
C GLY A 5 -4.12 29.98 -16.62
N ILE A 6 -3.07 29.34 -17.12
CA ILE A 6 -2.08 28.60 -16.37
C ILE A 6 -0.76 29.38 -16.43
N LYS A 7 -0.20 29.75 -15.28
CA LYS A 7 1.10 30.43 -15.20
C LYS A 7 2.22 29.40 -15.35
N ARG A 8 3.07 29.56 -16.37
CA ARG A 8 4.29 28.79 -16.61
C ARG A 8 5.49 29.73 -16.73
N GLY A 9 6.32 29.81 -15.71
CA GLY A 9 7.46 30.73 -15.68
C GLY A 9 6.99 32.19 -15.74
N GLN A 10 7.27 32.88 -16.84
CA GLN A 10 6.83 34.27 -17.09
C GLN A 10 5.64 34.36 -18.06
N ILE A 11 5.14 33.22 -18.55
CA ILE A 11 4.07 33.14 -19.54
C ILE A 11 2.77 32.73 -18.84
N ILE A 12 1.66 33.36 -19.20
CA ILE A 12 0.31 32.93 -18.81
C ILE A 12 -0.34 32.32 -20.05
N GLU A 13 -0.49 31.01 -20.06
CA GLU A 13 -1.19 30.30 -21.14
C GLU A 13 -2.70 30.39 -20.89
N LEU A 14 -3.45 30.94 -21.83
CA LEU A 14 -4.91 30.98 -21.74
C LEU A 14 -5.49 29.62 -22.12
N VAL A 15 -6.44 29.12 -21.33
CA VAL A 15 -7.09 27.81 -21.59
C VAL A 15 -8.14 27.95 -22.70
N GLU A 16 -8.66 29.15 -22.91
CA GLU A 16 -9.69 29.46 -23.89
C GLU A 16 -9.18 30.58 -24.81
N ALA A 17 -9.42 30.43 -26.12
CA ALA A 17 -9.09 31.45 -27.11
C ALA A 17 -10.04 32.64 -26.96
N ILE A 18 -9.47 33.84 -26.82
CA ILE A 18 -10.23 35.10 -26.75
C ILE A 18 -9.77 35.96 -27.92
N ASP A 19 -10.76 36.52 -28.61
CA ASP A 19 -10.55 37.44 -29.71
C ASP A 19 -10.32 38.85 -29.14
N ILE A 20 -9.05 39.18 -28.89
CA ILE A 20 -8.62 40.52 -28.45
C ILE A 20 -7.97 41.19 -29.66
N PRO A 21 -8.36 42.42 -30.04
CA PRO A 21 -7.76 43.12 -31.17
C PRO A 21 -6.25 43.32 -30.98
N ASP A 22 -5.48 43.16 -32.06
CA ASP A 22 -4.04 43.42 -32.06
C ASP A 22 -3.73 44.85 -31.62
N GLY A 23 -2.76 44.99 -30.71
CA GLY A 23 -2.36 46.28 -30.11
C GLY A 23 -3.03 46.59 -28.77
N THR A 24 -3.86 45.69 -28.22
CA THR A 24 -4.46 45.85 -26.90
C THR A 24 -3.47 45.52 -25.78
N GLU A 25 -3.24 46.46 -24.85
CA GLU A 25 -2.45 46.24 -23.64
C GLU A 25 -3.26 45.40 -22.63
N VAL A 26 -2.70 44.28 -22.17
CA VAL A 26 -3.36 43.37 -21.23
C VAL A 26 -2.63 43.42 -19.88
N SER A 27 -3.26 44.03 -18.89
CA SER A 27 -2.76 44.06 -17.50
C SER A 27 -3.34 42.89 -16.70
N VAL A 28 -2.47 42.14 -16.03
CA VAL A 28 -2.86 41.02 -15.16
C VAL A 28 -2.71 41.44 -13.71
N GLU A 29 -3.82 41.56 -12.99
CA GLU A 29 -3.84 41.82 -11.55
C GLU A 29 -3.81 40.47 -10.82
N ILE A 30 -2.70 40.19 -10.16
CA ILE A 30 -2.52 38.98 -9.35
C ILE A 30 -2.92 39.36 -7.93
N ASP A 31 -4.16 39.06 -7.57
CA ASP A 31 -4.52 38.93 -6.16
C ASP A 31 -3.74 37.73 -5.62
N ASP A 32 -2.76 37.98 -4.76
CA ASP A 32 -2.16 36.95 -3.93
C ASP A 32 -3.30 36.26 -3.20
N ARG A 33 -3.71 35.09 -3.70
CA ARG A 33 -4.67 34.23 -3.00
C ARG A 33 -4.09 34.04 -1.63
N GLN A 34 -4.72 34.67 -0.64
CA GLN A 34 -4.35 34.66 0.75
C GLN A 34 -3.81 33.27 1.07
N LEU A 35 -2.52 33.20 1.40
CA LEU A 35 -1.92 32.02 2.01
C LEU A 35 -2.84 31.70 3.18
N LEU A 36 -3.68 30.67 3.01
CA LEU A 36 -4.61 30.26 4.04
C LEU A 36 -3.77 30.04 5.26
N THR A 37 -4.04 30.81 6.31
CA THR A 37 -3.39 30.57 7.59
C THR A 37 -3.67 29.12 7.99
N PRO A 38 -2.78 28.46 8.75
CA PRO A 38 -2.97 27.06 9.15
C PRO A 38 -4.36 26.81 9.76
N GLU A 39 -4.91 27.78 10.48
CA GLU A 39 -6.25 27.75 11.07
C GLU A 39 -7.37 27.77 10.01
N GLN A 40 -7.24 28.61 8.98
CA GLN A 40 -8.21 28.65 7.89
C GLN A 40 -8.16 27.39 7.02
N LEU A 41 -6.96 26.83 6.82
CA LEU A 41 -6.80 25.55 6.15
C LEU A 41 -7.46 24.42 6.95
N GLN A 42 -7.22 24.38 8.28
CA GLN A 42 -7.85 23.41 9.18
C GLN A 42 -9.38 23.51 9.13
N ARG A 43 -9.91 24.73 9.19
CA ARG A 43 -11.36 24.95 9.10
C ARG A 43 -11.93 24.46 7.77
N ARG A 44 -11.25 24.75 6.66
CA ARG A 44 -11.68 24.32 5.33
C ARG A 44 -11.60 22.81 5.14
N ILE A 45 -10.59 22.16 5.73
CA ILE A 45 -10.46 20.70 5.78
C ILE A 45 -11.59 20.10 6.62
N GLN A 46 -11.88 20.67 7.79
CA GLN A 46 -13.02 20.21 8.61
C GLN A 46 -14.35 20.37 7.88
N GLU A 47 -14.60 21.50 7.23
CA GLU A 47 -15.81 21.73 6.43
C GLU A 47 -15.93 20.72 5.28
N PHE A 48 -14.81 20.37 4.64
CA PHE A 48 -14.75 19.34 3.59
C PHE A 48 -15.10 17.94 4.14
N PHE A 49 -14.50 17.52 5.25
CA PHE A 49 -14.79 16.22 5.86
C PHE A 49 -16.18 16.13 6.54
N ASN A 50 -16.79 17.27 6.88
CA ASN A 50 -18.12 17.32 7.48
C ASN A 50 -19.26 17.39 6.46
N SER A 51 -18.94 17.43 5.16
CA SER A 51 -19.94 17.37 4.10
C SER A 51 -20.61 15.98 4.07
N PRO A 52 -21.95 15.89 4.02
CA PRO A 52 -22.66 14.61 4.04
C PRO A 52 -22.34 13.68 2.87
N LYS A 53 -22.01 14.25 1.69
CA LYS A 53 -21.63 13.49 0.51
C LYS A 53 -20.27 12.81 0.69
N ASP A 54 -19.31 13.59 1.19
CA ASP A 54 -17.95 13.09 1.42
C ASP A 54 -17.92 12.00 2.51
N GLN A 55 -18.81 12.09 3.52
CA GLN A 55 -18.99 11.01 4.50
C GLN A 55 -19.60 9.73 3.93
N ALA A 56 -20.48 9.83 2.93
CA ALA A 56 -21.03 8.66 2.24
C ALA A 56 -19.96 8.01 1.36
N ASP A 57 -19.23 8.81 0.58
CA ASP A 57 -18.15 8.33 -0.28
C ASP A 57 -17.01 7.67 0.53
N LEU A 58 -16.68 8.21 1.71
CA LEU A 58 -15.71 7.61 2.64
C LEU A 58 -16.17 6.26 3.19
N LYS A 59 -17.48 6.09 3.45
CA LYS A 59 -18.05 4.81 3.91
C LYS A 59 -18.06 3.77 2.81
N ASP A 60 -18.35 4.18 1.58
CA ASP A 60 -18.31 3.31 0.41
C ASP A 60 -16.87 2.85 0.11
N LEU A 61 -15.90 3.75 0.24
CA LEU A 61 -14.48 3.41 0.16
C LEU A 61 -14.08 2.39 1.24
N ALA A 62 -14.45 2.65 2.51
CA ALA A 62 -14.13 1.76 3.61
C ALA A 62 -14.74 0.36 3.42
N THR A 63 -15.97 0.30 2.91
CA THR A 63 -16.66 -0.96 2.58
C THR A 63 -15.97 -1.70 1.45
N THR A 64 -15.50 -0.97 0.43
CA THR A 64 -14.74 -1.54 -0.69
C THR A 64 -13.41 -2.13 -0.22
N ILE A 65 -12.68 -1.42 0.65
CA ILE A 65 -11.42 -1.91 1.24
C ILE A 65 -11.67 -3.18 2.04
N ALA A 66 -12.67 -3.17 2.94
CA ALA A 66 -13.02 -4.34 3.74
C ALA A 66 -13.38 -5.56 2.87
N LYS A 67 -14.05 -5.33 1.73
CA LYS A 67 -14.38 -6.38 0.77
C LYS A 67 -13.13 -6.95 0.09
N MET A 68 -12.21 -6.10 -0.37
CA MET A 68 -10.96 -6.56 -0.99
C MET A 68 -10.09 -7.35 0.00
N GLU A 69 -10.00 -6.90 1.26
CA GLU A 69 -9.27 -7.64 2.30
C GLU A 69 -9.90 -9.00 2.61
N ALA A 70 -11.23 -9.10 2.57
CA ALA A 70 -11.92 -10.37 2.74
C ALA A 70 -11.66 -11.33 1.57
N GLU A 71 -11.73 -10.84 0.34
CA GLU A 71 -11.42 -11.62 -0.87
C GLU A 71 -9.95 -12.08 -0.90
N GLU A 72 -9.02 -11.20 -0.51
CA GLU A 72 -7.60 -11.55 -0.38
C GLU A 72 -7.40 -12.65 0.67
N ARG A 73 -8.06 -12.55 1.83
CA ARG A 73 -7.99 -13.57 2.88
C ARG A 73 -8.54 -14.92 2.40
N GLU A 74 -9.68 -14.92 1.72
CA GLU A 74 -10.29 -16.13 1.17
C GLU A 74 -9.37 -16.78 0.12
N MET A 75 -8.78 -15.97 -0.76
CA MET A 75 -7.82 -16.44 -1.76
C MET A 75 -6.55 -17.03 -1.12
N LEU A 76 -6.02 -16.38 -0.09
CA LEU A 76 -4.88 -16.89 0.66
C LEU A 76 -5.19 -18.20 1.39
N GLU A 77 -6.39 -18.33 1.96
CA GLU A 77 -6.84 -19.56 2.63
C GLU A 77 -6.99 -20.73 1.64
N LEU A 78 -7.50 -20.48 0.42
CA LEU A 78 -7.59 -21.51 -0.63
C LEU A 78 -6.22 -21.97 -1.13
N TYR A 79 -5.21 -21.10 -1.16
CA TYR A 79 -3.88 -21.42 -1.69
C TYR A 79 -2.92 -21.99 -0.63
N TYR A 80 -2.98 -21.49 0.61
CA TYR A 80 -2.05 -21.86 1.68
C TYR A 80 -2.68 -22.72 2.78
N GLY A 81 -3.99 -22.99 2.72
CA GLY A 81 -4.74 -23.64 3.80
C GLY A 81 -5.09 -22.65 4.93
N SER A 82 -5.93 -23.08 5.88
CA SER A 82 -6.32 -22.26 7.02
C SER A 82 -5.08 -21.82 7.80
N ARG A 83 -4.99 -20.52 8.12
CA ARG A 83 -3.85 -19.88 8.81
C ARG A 83 -3.50 -20.54 10.15
N ASP A 84 -4.42 -21.31 10.72
CA ASP A 84 -4.20 -22.12 11.92
C ASP A 84 -3.17 -23.25 11.71
N GLU A 85 -2.98 -23.76 10.49
CA GLU A 85 -1.93 -24.77 10.19
C GLU A 85 -0.53 -24.15 10.10
N LEU A 86 -0.43 -22.84 9.85
CA LEU A 86 0.84 -22.10 9.83
C LEU A 86 1.19 -21.49 11.21
N ALA A 87 0.21 -21.32 12.09
CA ALA A 87 0.42 -20.81 13.45
C ALA A 87 0.97 -21.87 14.43
N ASP A 88 0.83 -23.17 14.15
CA ASP A 88 1.48 -24.24 14.92
C ASP A 88 3.00 -24.31 14.69
N GLY A 89 3.51 -23.60 13.68
CA GLY A 89 4.95 -23.44 13.41
C GLY A 89 5.65 -22.44 14.34
N ASP A 90 4.93 -21.48 14.91
CA ASP A 90 5.50 -20.37 15.70
C ASP A 90 5.80 -20.75 17.17
N GLN A 91 5.33 -21.92 17.62
CA GLN A 91 5.59 -22.40 18.98
C GLN A 91 6.80 -23.34 19.08
N ARG A 92 7.37 -23.77 17.96
CA ARG A 92 8.55 -24.64 18.00
C ARG A 92 9.79 -23.75 18.05
N PRO A 93 10.67 -23.90 19.06
CA PRO A 93 11.89 -23.11 19.12
C PRO A 93 12.72 -23.36 17.87
N LEU A 94 13.40 -22.35 17.32
CA LEU A 94 14.22 -22.47 16.10
C LEU A 94 15.23 -23.63 16.15
N THR A 95 15.61 -24.07 17.35
CA THR A 95 16.43 -25.25 17.60
C THR A 95 15.81 -26.56 17.13
N SER A 96 14.48 -26.68 17.04
CA SER A 96 13.80 -27.88 16.52
C SER A 96 13.99 -28.07 15.01
N PHE A 97 14.47 -27.05 14.30
CA PHE A 97 14.81 -27.14 12.88
C PHE A 97 16.25 -27.63 12.65
N ILE A 98 17.07 -27.73 13.69
CA ILE A 98 18.41 -28.30 13.60
C ILE A 98 18.27 -29.83 13.50
N GLY A 99 18.70 -30.41 12.38
CA GLY A 99 18.61 -31.86 12.15
C GLY A 99 17.31 -32.36 11.51
N SER A 100 16.36 -31.48 11.15
CA SER A 100 15.07 -31.90 10.57
C SER A 100 15.10 -32.10 9.06
N ALA A 101 16.07 -31.49 8.37
CA ALA A 101 16.30 -31.71 6.94
C ALA A 101 16.96 -33.08 6.71
N LYS A 102 16.55 -33.79 5.66
CA LYS A 102 17.16 -35.08 5.28
C LYS A 102 18.67 -34.92 5.08
N GLY A 103 19.47 -35.63 5.89
CA GLY A 103 20.94 -35.52 5.91
C GLY A 103 21.51 -34.44 6.83
N SER A 104 20.67 -33.76 7.61
CA SER A 104 21.05 -32.92 8.74
C SER A 104 20.88 -33.73 10.01
N PHE A 105 21.87 -33.67 10.91
CA PHE A 105 21.89 -34.47 12.13
C PHE A 105 22.09 -33.54 13.33
N ALA A 106 21.38 -33.81 14.43
CA ALA A 106 21.47 -33.01 15.64
C ALA A 106 22.72 -33.35 16.45
N THR A 107 23.21 -34.60 16.36
CA THR A 107 24.40 -35.09 17.07
C THR A 107 25.31 -35.95 16.18
N PRO A 108 26.61 -36.04 16.47
CA PRO A 108 27.52 -36.96 15.78
C PRO A 108 27.08 -38.44 15.88
N GLU A 109 26.46 -38.84 16.98
CA GLU A 109 25.96 -40.19 17.20
C GLU A 109 24.85 -40.57 16.21
N ASP A 110 23.96 -39.62 15.88
CA ASP A 110 22.90 -39.82 14.88
C ASP A 110 23.48 -40.06 13.47
N VAL A 111 24.58 -39.35 13.14
CA VAL A 111 25.31 -39.54 11.88
C VAL A 111 25.89 -40.95 11.81
N ASP A 112 26.56 -41.39 12.89
CA ASP A 112 27.17 -42.70 13.00
C ASP A 112 26.14 -43.82 12.88
N GLN A 113 24.96 -43.65 13.49
CA GLN A 113 23.86 -44.61 13.40
C GLN A 113 23.29 -44.68 11.99
N PHE A 114 23.09 -43.53 11.33
CA PHE A 114 22.59 -43.46 9.95
C PHE A 114 23.56 -44.13 8.97
N ILE A 115 24.87 -43.84 9.07
CA ILE A 115 25.90 -44.45 8.20
C ILE A 115 25.93 -45.97 8.35
N ARG A 116 25.78 -46.48 9.58
CA ARG A 116 25.72 -47.93 9.82
C ARG A 116 24.47 -48.54 9.19
N GLN A 117 23.31 -47.92 9.34
CA GLN A 117 22.06 -48.41 8.73
C GLN A 117 22.15 -48.47 7.20
N GLU A 118 22.66 -47.41 6.57
CA GLU A 118 22.84 -47.38 5.12
C GLU A 118 23.85 -48.44 4.65
N ARG A 119 24.97 -48.61 5.36
CA ARG A 119 25.96 -49.65 5.04
C ARG A 119 25.38 -51.06 5.20
N ASP A 120 24.73 -51.33 6.32
CA ASP A 120 24.16 -52.64 6.61
C ASP A 120 23.03 -52.98 5.61
N ALA A 121 22.29 -51.98 5.12
CA ALA A 121 21.31 -52.13 4.04
C ALA A 121 21.95 -52.43 2.67
N TRP A 122 23.20 -52.02 2.43
CA TRP A 122 23.95 -52.34 1.21
C TRP A 122 24.63 -53.70 1.27
N GLU A 123 24.90 -54.21 2.48
CA GLU A 123 25.51 -55.52 2.71
C GLU A 123 24.48 -56.67 2.83
N SER A 124 23.17 -56.36 2.79
CA SER A 124 22.07 -57.33 2.80
C SER A 124 21.51 -57.65 1.41
#